data_AF-A0A7S2KAT9-F1
#
_entry.id   AF-A0A7S2KAT9-F1
#
_cell.length_a   1.000
_cell.length_b   1.000
_cell.length_c   1.000
_cell.angle_alpha   90.00
_cell.angle_beta   90.00
_cell.angle_gamma   90.00
#
_symmetry.space_group_name_H-M   'P 1'
#
loop_
_entity.id
_entity.type
_entity.pdbx_description
1 polymer ?
#
loop_
_entity_poly.entity_id
_entity_poly.type
_entity_poly.pdbx_seq_one_letter_code
_entity_poly.pdbx_strand_id
1 'polypeptide(L)'
;GKVADCETCFDSFETQTLPVATYSKGQLYKQRLAAVSLVNGPRVLRSGAMTTELVLKHGDGRVRVIFYHAPAWKNKEDEYQTPPDGLKFYRATVSREADRDEVPNRLQEQFPNTPEKGNPKFFRPVPPFAWHKKWGGTSWTWGPQSGDKGWMVEDMEEGDAWHGRPRGDSSNVWSMRLPGGILIQCPRVIPPNDVELCRLAWLPEDDTLLRAEASISCLKPIVNSDDEMVGLAPPELVALRCDMMEMRGEVDEASTMYERIKRLSETDEDETVLPEK
;
A
#
# COMPACT_ATOMS: atom_id res chain seq x y z
N GLY A 1 16.23 0.85 -22.84
CA GLY A 1 17.04 2.07 -22.63
C GLY A 1 16.79 2.55 -21.22
N LYS A 2 17.84 2.86 -20.45
CA LYS A 2 17.69 3.29 -19.04
C LYS A 2 17.00 4.65 -18.97
N VAL A 3 15.92 4.74 -18.22
CA VAL A 3 15.37 6.02 -17.74
C VAL A 3 14.90 5.81 -16.30
N ALA A 4 15.83 5.43 -15.42
CA ALA A 4 15.59 5.46 -13.99
C ALA A 4 16.06 6.82 -13.48
N ASP A 5 15.14 7.61 -12.93
CA ASP A 5 15.38 8.99 -12.49
C ASP A 5 16.18 9.08 -11.17
N CYS A 6 16.69 7.96 -10.65
CA CYS A 6 17.47 7.91 -9.42
C CYS A 6 18.51 6.77 -9.43
N GLU A 7 19.67 6.97 -8.77
CA GLU A 7 20.79 6.02 -8.74
C GLU A 7 20.43 4.64 -8.14
N THR A 8 19.43 4.59 -7.26
CA THR A 8 18.96 3.36 -6.62
C THR A 8 17.73 2.75 -7.30
N CYS A 9 17.20 3.41 -8.32
CA CYS A 9 16.02 2.98 -9.06
C CYS A 9 16.48 2.12 -10.24
N PHE A 10 15.90 0.92 -10.39
CA PHE A 10 16.17 0.06 -11.54
C PHE A 10 14.89 -0.19 -12.31
N ASP A 11 14.77 0.45 -13.47
CA ASP A 11 13.71 0.20 -14.43
C ASP A 11 14.23 -0.76 -15.51
N SER A 12 13.67 -1.97 -15.54
CA SER A 12 13.92 -2.93 -16.62
C SER A 12 12.76 -2.93 -17.60
N PHE A 13 13.09 -2.99 -18.90
CA PHE A 13 12.16 -3.23 -19.99
C PHE A 13 12.16 -4.70 -20.42
N GLU A 14 12.97 -5.54 -19.76
CA GLU A 14 13.01 -6.97 -20.03
C GLU A 14 11.71 -7.61 -19.59
N THR A 15 11.11 -8.36 -20.50
CA THR A 15 9.89 -9.11 -20.26
C THR A 15 10.24 -10.53 -19.83
N GLN A 16 9.48 -11.06 -18.88
CA GLN A 16 9.60 -12.45 -18.45
C GLN A 16 8.22 -13.08 -18.36
N THR A 17 8.05 -14.25 -18.98
CA THR A 17 6.87 -15.08 -18.79
C THR A 17 6.99 -15.81 -17.44
N LEU A 18 6.05 -15.57 -16.54
CA LEU A 18 5.97 -16.28 -15.26
C LEU A 18 4.98 -17.45 -15.39
N PRO A 19 5.32 -18.65 -14.87
CA PRO A 19 4.38 -19.76 -14.85
C PRO A 19 3.16 -19.40 -14.00
N VAL A 20 1.96 -19.72 -14.50
CA VAL A 20 0.71 -19.52 -13.78
C VAL A 20 0.60 -20.55 -12.67
N ALA A 21 0.51 -20.09 -11.42
CA ALA A 21 0.23 -20.96 -10.29
C ALA A 21 -1.22 -21.44 -10.31
N THR A 22 -1.43 -22.75 -10.18
CA THR A 22 -2.77 -23.36 -10.08
C THR A 22 -3.19 -23.45 -8.61
N TYR A 23 -4.34 -22.89 -8.27
CA TYR A 23 -4.90 -22.94 -6.91
C TYR A 23 -6.06 -23.92 -6.83
N SER A 24 -6.05 -24.77 -5.80
CA SER A 24 -7.15 -25.68 -5.49
C SER A 24 -8.16 -24.96 -4.58
N LYS A 25 -9.46 -25.20 -4.78
CA LYS A 25 -10.51 -24.69 -3.88
C LYS A 25 -10.22 -25.15 -2.44
N GLY A 26 -10.09 -24.19 -1.51
CA GLY A 26 -9.79 -24.46 -0.10
C GLY A 26 -8.29 -24.56 0.26
N GLN A 27 -7.37 -24.46 -0.70
CA GLN A 27 -5.92 -24.48 -0.45
C GLN A 27 -5.23 -23.21 -0.96
N LEU A 28 -5.60 -22.08 -0.35
CA LEU A 28 -4.94 -20.79 -0.62
C LEU A 28 -3.70 -20.57 0.27
N TYR A 29 -3.36 -21.52 1.14
CA TYR A 29 -2.26 -21.39 2.12
C TYR A 29 -2.35 -20.06 2.89
N LYS A 30 -1.28 -19.24 2.88
CA LYS A 30 -1.24 -17.89 3.47
C LYS A 30 -1.71 -16.80 2.51
N GLN A 31 -2.46 -17.15 1.48
CA GLN A 31 -3.08 -16.19 0.59
C GLN A 31 -4.53 -15.97 1.00
N ARG A 32 -4.97 -14.73 0.87
CA ARG A 32 -6.38 -14.36 1.04
C ARG A 32 -6.81 -13.57 -0.17
N LEU A 33 -8.00 -13.87 -0.65
CA LEU A 33 -8.67 -13.13 -1.71
C LEU A 33 -9.90 -12.46 -1.10
N ALA A 34 -10.11 -11.19 -1.41
CA ALA A 34 -11.33 -10.47 -1.07
C ALA A 34 -11.66 -9.53 -2.23
N ALA A 35 -12.82 -9.76 -2.86
CA ALA A 35 -13.26 -9.06 -4.06
C ALA A 35 -12.19 -9.03 -5.17
N VAL A 36 -11.70 -7.85 -5.55
CA VAL A 36 -10.69 -7.62 -6.60
C VAL A 36 -9.25 -7.68 -6.11
N SER A 37 -9.04 -8.03 -4.83
CA SER A 37 -7.75 -7.97 -4.17
C SER A 37 -7.28 -9.36 -3.73
N LEU A 38 -5.95 -9.52 -3.74
CA LEU A 38 -5.28 -10.66 -3.15
C LEU A 38 -4.12 -10.16 -2.28
N VAL A 39 -3.98 -10.77 -1.09
CA VAL A 39 -2.77 -10.66 -0.28
C VAL A 39 -2.07 -12.01 -0.22
N ASN A 40 -0.74 -11.99 -0.34
CA ASN A 40 0.10 -13.15 -0.18
C ASN A 40 1.18 -12.86 0.87
N GLY A 41 1.06 -13.52 2.02
CA GLY A 41 1.90 -13.27 3.18
C GLY A 41 1.17 -12.56 4.32
N PRO A 42 1.91 -12.00 5.29
CA PRO A 42 3.37 -11.87 5.33
C PRO A 42 4.10 -13.23 5.43
N ARG A 43 5.32 -13.33 4.88
CA ARG A 43 6.16 -14.53 4.93
C ARG A 43 7.64 -14.17 5.06
N VAL A 44 8.42 -15.03 5.70
CA VAL A 44 9.88 -14.89 5.77
C VAL A 44 10.52 -15.68 4.62
N LEU A 45 11.42 -15.03 3.88
CA LEU A 45 12.23 -15.63 2.83
C LEU A 45 13.47 -16.31 3.43
N ARG A 46 14.14 -17.16 2.64
CA ARG A 46 15.42 -17.77 3.04
C ARG A 46 16.51 -16.74 3.38
N SER A 47 16.40 -15.52 2.85
CA SER A 47 17.30 -14.41 3.18
C SER A 47 17.04 -13.78 4.56
N GLY A 48 16.03 -14.25 5.30
CA GLY A 48 15.58 -13.64 6.56
C GLY A 48 14.69 -12.40 6.38
N ALA A 49 14.55 -11.88 5.16
CA ALA A 49 13.64 -10.78 4.87
C ALA A 49 12.17 -11.23 4.93
N MET A 50 11.31 -10.39 5.45
CA MET A 50 9.86 -10.56 5.37
C MET A 50 9.33 -9.92 4.10
N THR A 51 8.36 -10.61 3.46
CA THR A 51 7.62 -10.08 2.32
C THR A 51 6.12 -10.08 2.56
N THR A 52 5.47 -9.01 2.11
CA THR A 52 4.01 -8.89 2.01
C THR A 52 3.67 -8.48 0.58
N GLU A 53 2.89 -9.29 -0.12
CA GLU A 53 2.45 -9.01 -1.49
C GLU A 53 0.97 -8.61 -1.51
N LEU A 54 0.66 -7.47 -2.13
CA LEU A 54 -0.71 -7.00 -2.40
C LEU A 54 -0.96 -6.98 -3.91
N VAL A 55 -2.15 -7.38 -4.31
CA VAL A 55 -2.57 -7.42 -5.71
C VAL A 55 -3.93 -6.76 -5.84
N LEU A 56 -4.10 -5.92 -6.85
CA LEU A 56 -5.39 -5.41 -7.30
C LEU A 56 -5.61 -5.79 -8.76
N LYS A 57 -6.80 -6.23 -9.12
CA LYS A 57 -7.20 -6.58 -10.49
C LYS A 57 -8.29 -5.64 -11.00
N HIS A 58 -8.18 -5.21 -12.25
CA HIS A 58 -9.22 -4.48 -12.98
C HIS A 58 -9.19 -4.87 -14.46
N GLY A 59 -10.33 -5.28 -15.01
CA GLY A 59 -10.39 -5.75 -16.40
C GLY A 59 -9.44 -6.92 -16.68
N ASP A 60 -8.66 -6.76 -17.75
CA ASP A 60 -7.56 -7.66 -18.14
C ASP A 60 -6.25 -7.43 -17.38
N GLY A 61 -6.18 -6.39 -16.55
CA GLY A 61 -4.97 -5.95 -15.89
C GLY A 61 -4.93 -6.24 -14.40
N ARG A 62 -3.72 -6.35 -13.85
CA ARG A 62 -3.48 -6.34 -12.41
C ARG A 62 -2.19 -5.61 -12.05
N VAL A 63 -2.22 -4.97 -10.89
CA VAL A 63 -1.06 -4.39 -10.22
C VAL A 63 -0.69 -5.26 -9.04
N ARG A 64 0.59 -5.60 -8.92
CA ARG A 64 1.12 -6.45 -7.86
C ARG A 64 2.32 -5.79 -7.21
N VAL A 65 2.26 -5.64 -5.90
CA VAL A 65 3.26 -4.93 -5.11
C VAL A 65 3.78 -5.84 -4.03
N ILE A 66 5.09 -6.03 -3.98
CA ILE A 66 5.77 -6.82 -2.95
C ILE A 66 6.60 -5.85 -2.11
N PHE A 67 6.26 -5.75 -0.83
CA PHE A 67 7.06 -5.02 0.16
C PHE A 67 8.08 -5.96 0.79
N TYR A 68 9.32 -5.49 0.95
CA TYR A 68 10.40 -6.21 1.60
C TYR A 68 10.87 -5.46 2.85
N HIS A 69 10.86 -6.17 3.98
CA HIS A 69 11.38 -5.67 5.26
C HIS A 69 12.47 -6.61 5.77
N ALA A 70 13.60 -6.06 6.21
CA ALA A 70 14.75 -6.80 6.73
C ALA A 70 14.89 -6.59 8.25
N PRO A 71 15.41 -7.57 9.00
CA PRO A 71 15.75 -7.39 10.40
C PRO A 71 16.66 -6.18 10.62
N ALA A 72 16.37 -5.40 11.67
CA ALA A 72 17.16 -4.24 12.05
C ALA A 72 17.35 -4.19 13.57
N TRP A 73 18.54 -3.77 13.97
CA TRP A 73 18.95 -3.54 15.35
C TRP A 73 19.30 -2.06 15.53
N LYS A 74 19.04 -1.51 16.71
CA LYS A 74 19.43 -0.13 17.05
C LYS A 74 20.94 0.01 17.14
N ASN A 75 21.59 -0.97 17.75
CA ASN A 75 23.05 -1.03 17.84
C ASN A 75 23.58 -2.15 16.95
N LYS A 76 24.66 -1.87 16.25
CA LYS A 76 25.30 -2.85 15.36
C LYS A 76 25.90 -4.04 16.11
N GLU A 77 26.28 -3.84 17.36
CA GLU A 77 26.87 -4.88 18.22
C GLU A 77 25.86 -5.97 18.62
N ASP A 78 24.57 -5.65 18.60
CA ASP A 78 23.47 -6.56 18.93
C ASP A 78 23.07 -7.46 17.75
N GLU A 79 23.58 -7.16 16.56
CA GLU A 79 23.24 -7.86 15.32
C GLU A 79 23.57 -9.36 15.45
N TYR A 80 22.55 -10.20 15.30
CA TYR A 80 22.61 -11.65 15.47
C TYR A 80 22.94 -12.17 16.89
N GLN A 81 23.10 -11.28 17.88
CA GLN A 81 23.22 -11.65 19.30
C GLN A 81 21.86 -11.65 20.00
N THR A 82 21.00 -10.71 19.61
CA THR A 82 19.65 -10.56 20.16
C THR A 82 18.60 -10.60 19.06
N PRO A 83 17.31 -10.81 19.39
CA PRO A 83 16.23 -10.58 18.45
C PRO A 83 16.26 -9.15 17.88
N PRO A 84 15.87 -8.95 16.61
CA PRO A 84 15.87 -7.62 16.02
C PRO A 84 14.89 -6.68 16.73
N ASP A 85 15.26 -5.40 16.83
CA ASP A 85 14.42 -4.30 17.33
C ASP A 85 13.25 -3.96 16.40
N GLY A 86 13.24 -4.48 15.17
CA GLY A 86 12.18 -4.27 14.20
C GLY A 86 12.52 -4.80 12.83
N LEU A 87 11.57 -4.72 11.90
CA LEU A 87 11.80 -5.02 10.48
C LEU A 87 11.78 -3.73 9.66
N LYS A 88 12.91 -3.33 9.10
CA LYS A 88 13.07 -2.09 8.32
C LYS A 88 12.78 -2.33 6.84
N PHE A 89 11.94 -1.48 6.26
CA PHE A 89 11.67 -1.45 4.83
C PHE A 89 12.94 -1.12 4.05
N TYR A 90 13.23 -1.89 3.00
CA TYR A 90 14.39 -1.65 2.15
C TYR A 90 14.10 -1.73 0.65
N ARG A 91 12.97 -2.33 0.24
CA ARG A 91 12.62 -2.47 -1.17
C ARG A 91 11.11 -2.68 -1.35
N ALA A 92 10.57 -2.13 -2.43
CA ALA A 92 9.30 -2.55 -2.99
C ALA A 92 9.49 -2.94 -4.46
N THR A 93 8.80 -3.98 -4.91
CA THR A 93 8.72 -4.37 -6.33
C THR A 93 7.30 -4.15 -6.81
N VAL A 94 7.12 -3.44 -7.92
CA VAL A 94 5.82 -3.20 -8.53
C VAL A 94 5.78 -3.85 -9.90
N SER A 95 4.87 -4.81 -10.08
CA SER A 95 4.59 -5.49 -11.33
C SER A 95 3.26 -5.01 -11.91
N ARG A 96 3.26 -4.71 -13.20
CA ARG A 96 2.10 -4.32 -14.01
C ARG A 96 1.87 -5.43 -15.01
N GLU A 97 0.75 -6.12 -14.92
CA GLU A 97 0.50 -7.35 -15.66
C GLU A 97 -0.82 -7.22 -16.40
N ALA A 98 -0.86 -7.61 -17.68
CA ALA A 98 -2.06 -7.59 -18.50
C ALA A 98 -2.18 -8.91 -19.26
N ASP A 99 -3.42 -9.39 -19.41
CA ASP A 99 -3.77 -10.50 -20.29
C ASP A 99 -4.05 -9.97 -21.70
N ARG A 100 -2.99 -9.59 -22.41
CA ARG A 100 -3.02 -8.97 -23.76
C ARG A 100 -1.93 -9.56 -24.64
N ASP A 101 -2.18 -9.59 -25.95
CA ASP A 101 -1.16 -9.96 -26.95
C ASP A 101 -0.02 -8.94 -27.00
N GLU A 102 -0.33 -7.66 -26.80
CA GLU A 102 0.66 -6.58 -26.75
C GLU A 102 1.06 -6.25 -25.32
N VAL A 103 2.36 -6.16 -25.09
CA VAL A 103 2.93 -5.80 -23.79
C VAL A 103 2.63 -4.32 -23.47
N PRO A 104 2.03 -4.01 -22.31
CA PRO A 104 1.85 -2.63 -21.87
C PRO A 104 3.19 -1.89 -21.87
N ASN A 105 3.27 -0.80 -22.64
CA ASN A 105 4.49 -0.01 -22.71
C ASN A 105 4.24 1.48 -22.46
N ARG A 106 5.26 2.09 -21.86
CA ARG A 106 5.22 3.47 -21.39
C ARG A 106 4.96 4.47 -22.52
N LEU A 107 5.53 4.24 -23.71
CA LEU A 107 5.42 5.18 -24.84
C LEU A 107 4.01 5.22 -25.44
N GLN A 108 3.31 4.09 -25.53
CA GLN A 108 1.94 4.03 -26.06
C GLN A 108 0.90 4.56 -25.07
N GLU A 109 1.14 4.44 -23.76
CA GLU A 109 0.14 4.76 -22.74
C GLU A 109 0.29 6.16 -22.13
N GLN A 110 1.42 6.85 -22.33
CA GLN A 110 1.70 8.15 -21.70
C GLN A 110 0.95 9.35 -22.31
N PHE A 111 0.47 9.26 -23.56
CA PHE A 111 -0.11 10.38 -24.30
C PHE A 111 -1.35 9.97 -25.11
N PRO A 112 -2.25 10.91 -25.34
CA PRO A 112 -3.50 11.07 -24.59
C PRO A 112 -4.53 10.05 -25.04
N ASN A 113 -4.39 8.80 -24.61
CA ASN A 113 -5.48 7.85 -24.73
C ASN A 113 -6.05 7.69 -23.32
N THR A 114 -7.13 8.40 -22.98
CA THR A 114 -7.98 8.06 -21.82
C THR A 114 -8.22 6.54 -21.86
N PRO A 115 -8.05 5.79 -20.76
CA PRO A 115 -8.30 4.35 -20.78
C PRO A 115 -9.70 4.10 -21.36
N GLU A 116 -9.79 3.21 -22.35
CA GLU A 116 -11.11 2.72 -22.75
C GLU A 116 -11.71 2.03 -21.54
N LYS A 117 -12.98 2.32 -21.25
CA LYS A 117 -13.66 1.77 -20.08
C LYS A 117 -13.50 0.25 -20.07
N GLY A 118 -13.12 -0.30 -18.93
CA GLY A 118 -12.92 -1.72 -18.70
C GLY A 118 -11.46 -2.14 -18.58
N ASN A 119 -10.51 -1.54 -19.31
CA ASN A 119 -9.12 -2.00 -19.34
C ASN A 119 -8.13 -0.90 -18.91
N PRO A 120 -7.20 -1.20 -17.98
CA PRO A 120 -6.31 -0.18 -17.41
C PRO A 120 -5.18 0.21 -18.36
N LYS A 121 -4.68 1.44 -18.18
CA LYS A 121 -3.40 1.91 -18.74
C LYS A 121 -2.43 2.18 -17.58
N PHE A 122 -1.35 1.42 -17.51
CA PHE A 122 -0.42 1.40 -16.38
C PHE A 122 0.62 2.52 -16.38
N PHE A 123 0.76 3.28 -17.46
CA PHE A 123 1.71 4.38 -17.55
C PHE A 123 1.07 5.75 -17.85
N ARG A 124 -0.27 5.82 -17.84
CA ARG A 124 -0.98 7.10 -18.02
C ARG A 124 -0.62 8.10 -16.92
N PRO A 125 -0.56 9.40 -17.24
CA PRO A 125 -0.49 10.42 -16.21
C PRO A 125 -1.81 10.45 -15.42
N VAL A 126 -1.72 10.53 -14.09
CA VAL A 126 -2.88 10.69 -13.21
C VAL A 126 -2.69 11.97 -12.40
N PRO A 127 -3.56 12.98 -12.57
CA PRO A 127 -3.42 14.24 -11.85
C PRO A 127 -3.53 14.06 -10.33
N PRO A 128 -2.79 14.84 -9.52
CA PRO A 128 -2.84 14.72 -8.07
C PRO A 128 -4.25 14.86 -7.46
N PHE A 129 -5.11 15.71 -8.04
CA PHE A 129 -6.48 15.94 -7.56
C PHE A 129 -7.43 14.77 -7.83
N ALA A 130 -7.10 13.85 -8.75
CA ALA A 130 -7.90 12.65 -8.97
C ALA A 130 -7.97 11.76 -7.72
N TRP A 131 -6.97 11.85 -6.84
CA TRP A 131 -6.94 11.13 -5.56
C TRP A 131 -7.84 11.75 -4.48
N HIS A 132 -8.42 12.92 -4.73
CA HIS A 132 -9.16 13.73 -3.75
C HIS A 132 -10.61 13.98 -4.20
N LYS A 133 -11.23 13.02 -4.90
CA LYS A 133 -12.64 13.06 -5.25
C LYS A 133 -13.50 12.52 -4.10
N LYS A 134 -14.82 12.73 -4.16
CA LYS A 134 -15.78 12.02 -3.32
C LYS A 134 -15.90 10.58 -3.85
N TRP A 135 -15.70 9.61 -2.98
CA TRP A 135 -15.68 8.19 -3.33
C TRP A 135 -16.76 7.44 -2.57
N GLY A 136 -17.45 6.53 -3.24
CA GLY A 136 -18.42 5.62 -2.61
C GLY A 136 -18.48 4.30 -3.36
N GLY A 137 -18.91 3.23 -2.71
CA GLY A 137 -18.91 1.89 -3.33
C GLY A 137 -19.05 0.77 -2.31
N THR A 138 -18.23 -0.26 -2.44
CA THR A 138 -18.24 -1.43 -1.55
C THR A 138 -16.91 -1.58 -0.83
N SER A 139 -16.99 -1.99 0.44
CA SER A 139 -15.84 -2.39 1.25
C SER A 139 -16.03 -3.84 1.69
N TRP A 140 -14.95 -4.60 1.65
CA TRP A 140 -14.86 -5.97 2.11
C TRP A 140 -13.69 -6.10 3.06
N THR A 141 -13.86 -6.84 4.15
CA THR A 141 -12.78 -7.14 5.08
C THR A 141 -12.78 -8.60 5.48
N TRP A 142 -11.60 -9.08 5.85
CA TRP A 142 -11.38 -10.36 6.48
C TRP A 142 -10.56 -10.16 7.75
N GLY A 143 -10.94 -10.84 8.82
CA GLY A 143 -10.15 -10.97 10.04
C GLY A 143 -10.25 -12.40 10.61
N PRO A 144 -9.21 -12.91 11.31
CA PRO A 144 -9.19 -14.27 11.85
C PRO A 144 -10.39 -14.60 12.76
N GLN A 145 -10.83 -13.62 13.56
CA GLN A 145 -11.93 -13.79 14.50
C GLN A 145 -13.30 -13.47 13.88
N SER A 146 -13.35 -12.47 13.02
CA SER A 146 -14.61 -11.93 12.47
C SER A 146 -15.06 -12.57 11.17
N GLY A 147 -14.17 -13.33 10.51
CA GLY A 147 -14.39 -13.85 9.17
C GLY A 147 -14.52 -12.74 8.12
N ASP A 148 -15.15 -13.09 6.99
CA ASP A 148 -15.43 -12.17 5.90
C ASP A 148 -16.64 -11.28 6.23
N LYS A 149 -16.53 -9.98 5.99
CA LYS A 149 -17.61 -8.99 6.11
C LYS A 149 -17.58 -8.05 4.91
N GLY A 150 -18.74 -7.55 4.51
CA GLY A 150 -18.87 -6.55 3.46
C GLY A 150 -19.97 -5.55 3.76
N TRP A 151 -19.79 -4.32 3.30
CA TRP A 151 -20.78 -3.24 3.45
C TRP A 151 -20.68 -2.23 2.30
N MET A 152 -21.77 -1.48 2.11
CA MET A 152 -21.79 -0.34 1.21
C MET A 152 -21.22 0.88 1.92
N VAL A 153 -20.44 1.67 1.19
CA VAL A 153 -19.93 2.98 1.60
C VAL A 153 -20.61 4.01 0.71
N GLU A 154 -21.50 4.82 1.27
CA GLU A 154 -22.20 5.85 0.49
C GLU A 154 -21.24 6.96 0.09
N ASP A 155 -20.58 7.55 1.09
CA ASP A 155 -19.51 8.53 0.96
C ASP A 155 -18.36 8.15 1.89
N MET A 156 -17.14 8.11 1.36
CA MET A 156 -15.94 7.81 2.11
C MET A 156 -15.54 8.99 3.00
N GLU A 157 -15.43 8.72 4.29
CA GLU A 157 -15.00 9.71 5.27
C GLU A 157 -13.54 10.12 5.07
N GLU A 158 -13.21 11.37 5.39
CA GLU A 158 -11.84 11.90 5.26
C GLU A 158 -10.83 11.07 6.06
N GLY A 159 -11.23 10.54 7.23
CA GLY A 159 -10.42 9.66 8.06
C GLY A 159 -9.97 8.39 7.35
N ASP A 160 -10.86 7.82 6.51
CA ASP A 160 -10.61 6.59 5.75
C ASP A 160 -9.95 6.85 4.40
N ALA A 161 -9.93 8.09 3.90
CA ALA A 161 -9.37 8.49 2.62
C ALA A 161 -7.84 8.57 2.59
N TRP A 162 -7.13 7.57 3.14
CA TRP A 162 -5.67 7.51 3.21
C TRP A 162 -4.98 7.56 1.83
N HIS A 163 -5.68 7.20 0.76
CA HIS A 163 -5.17 7.25 -0.62
C HIS A 163 -4.92 8.70 -1.10
N GLY A 164 -5.59 9.67 -0.48
CA GLY A 164 -5.33 11.10 -0.69
C GLY A 164 -4.04 11.58 -0.01
N ARG A 165 -3.40 10.80 0.85
CA ARG A 165 -2.29 11.25 1.71
C ARG A 165 -0.94 10.69 1.22
N PRO A 166 -0.24 11.35 0.27
CA PRO A 166 1.00 10.83 -0.31
C PRO A 166 2.18 10.75 0.65
N ARG A 167 2.06 11.31 1.87
CA ARG A 167 3.07 11.20 2.93
C ARG A 167 2.71 10.15 3.99
N GLY A 168 1.58 9.46 3.84
CA GLY A 168 1.04 8.54 4.83
C GLY A 168 0.38 9.23 6.03
N ASP A 169 -0.03 8.42 7.00
CA ASP A 169 -0.74 8.88 8.21
C ASP A 169 0.19 9.19 9.39
N SER A 170 1.44 8.75 9.33
CA SER A 170 2.44 8.95 10.38
C SER A 170 3.86 9.05 9.81
N SER A 171 4.81 9.46 10.64
CA SER A 171 6.23 9.52 10.29
C SER A 171 6.82 8.14 9.96
N ASN A 172 6.22 7.05 10.47
CA ASN A 172 6.62 5.68 10.18
C ASN A 172 6.13 5.18 8.81
N VAL A 173 5.45 6.00 8.00
CA VAL A 173 5.00 5.56 6.68
C VAL A 173 6.03 5.93 5.61
N TRP A 174 6.37 4.95 4.77
CA TRP A 174 6.98 5.17 3.47
C TRP A 174 5.88 5.10 2.41
N SER A 175 5.89 6.04 1.47
CA SER A 175 4.88 6.11 0.42
C SER A 175 5.49 6.53 -0.90
N MET A 176 4.92 6.02 -1.99
CA MET A 176 5.30 6.37 -3.35
C MET A 176 4.07 6.38 -4.26
N ARG A 177 3.92 7.45 -5.04
CA ARG A 177 2.98 7.51 -6.17
C ARG A 177 3.72 7.15 -7.45
N LEU A 178 3.13 6.29 -8.25
CA LEU A 178 3.68 5.77 -9.49
C LEU A 178 2.77 6.11 -10.68
N PRO A 179 3.31 6.15 -11.91
CA PRO A 179 2.50 6.24 -13.13
C PRO A 179 1.43 5.15 -13.19
N GLY A 180 0.31 5.46 -13.87
CA GLY A 180 -0.85 4.56 -13.95
C GLY A 180 -1.79 4.66 -12.75
N GLY A 181 -1.67 5.71 -11.94
CA GLY A 181 -2.56 5.94 -10.81
C GLY A 181 -2.34 4.96 -9.67
N ILE A 182 -1.09 4.58 -9.39
CA ILE A 182 -0.77 3.62 -8.33
C ILE A 182 -0.18 4.37 -7.14
N LEU A 183 -0.70 4.10 -5.94
CA LEU A 183 -0.14 4.56 -4.68
C LEU A 183 0.19 3.34 -3.83
N ILE A 184 1.40 3.31 -3.30
CA ILE A 184 1.83 2.30 -2.34
C ILE A 184 2.22 2.97 -1.03
N GLN A 185 1.88 2.33 0.08
CA GLN A 185 2.31 2.73 1.42
C GLN A 185 2.69 1.49 2.23
N CYS A 186 3.72 1.61 3.06
CA CYS A 186 4.08 0.59 4.03
C CYS A 186 4.83 1.21 5.21
N PRO A 187 4.91 0.52 6.36
CA PRO A 187 5.75 0.93 7.47
C PRO A 187 7.23 1.01 7.06
N ARG A 188 7.94 2.04 7.49
CA ARG A 188 9.41 2.17 7.40
C ARG A 188 10.08 1.18 8.32
N VAL A 189 9.51 0.99 9.51
CA VAL A 189 9.93 -0.02 10.49
C VAL A 189 8.67 -0.68 11.03
N ILE A 190 8.67 -2.00 11.15
CA ILE A 190 7.63 -2.73 11.87
C ILE A 190 8.19 -3.07 13.25
N PRO A 191 7.66 -2.46 14.32
CA PRO A 191 8.12 -2.76 15.67
C PRO A 191 7.72 -4.18 16.10
N PRO A 192 8.37 -4.74 17.13
CA PRO A 192 8.04 -6.05 17.64
C PRO A 192 6.66 -6.06 18.29
N ASN A 193 5.86 -7.08 17.98
CA ASN A 193 4.52 -7.28 18.55
C ASN A 193 3.49 -6.17 18.22
N ASP A 194 3.81 -5.27 17.30
CA ASP A 194 2.89 -4.25 16.80
C ASP A 194 2.18 -4.69 15.51
N VAL A 195 1.05 -4.05 15.23
CA VAL A 195 0.30 -4.22 13.99
C VAL A 195 0.54 -3.00 13.10
N GLU A 196 1.00 -3.25 11.89
CA GLU A 196 1.30 -2.21 10.90
C GLU A 196 0.57 -2.47 9.59
N LEU A 197 0.48 -1.43 8.73
CA LEU A 197 -0.35 -1.45 7.52
C LEU A 197 0.49 -1.38 6.25
N CYS A 198 0.36 -2.40 5.40
CA CYS A 198 0.76 -2.32 4.00
C CYS A 198 -0.46 -1.97 3.15
N ARG A 199 -0.33 -0.98 2.26
CA ARG A 199 -1.44 -0.47 1.45
C ARG A 199 -1.07 -0.32 -0.01
N LEU A 200 -2.06 -0.60 -0.85
CA LEU A 200 -2.04 -0.41 -2.29
C LEU A 200 -3.36 0.24 -2.70
N ALA A 201 -3.29 1.40 -3.34
CA ALA A 201 -4.43 2.01 -4.01
C ALA A 201 -4.14 2.15 -5.50
N TRP A 202 -5.16 2.01 -6.32
CA TRP A 202 -5.05 2.08 -7.77
C TRP A 202 -6.27 2.79 -8.36
N LEU A 203 -6.00 3.74 -9.26
CA LEU A 203 -6.97 4.40 -10.13
C LEU A 203 -6.86 3.79 -11.53
N PRO A 204 -7.42 2.59 -11.79
CA PRO A 204 -7.35 1.96 -13.11
C PRO A 204 -8.06 2.81 -14.18
N GLU A 205 -9.12 3.52 -13.79
CA GLU A 205 -9.90 4.46 -14.60
C GLU A 205 -10.01 5.81 -13.88
N ASP A 206 -10.61 6.82 -14.51
CA ASP A 206 -10.77 8.14 -13.91
C ASP A 206 -11.85 8.19 -12.82
N ASP A 207 -12.85 7.30 -12.90
CA ASP A 207 -14.00 7.22 -12.01
C ASP A 207 -13.94 6.02 -11.06
N THR A 208 -12.85 5.24 -11.08
CA THR A 208 -12.72 3.99 -10.33
C THR A 208 -11.50 4.03 -9.43
N LEU A 209 -11.70 3.75 -8.13
CA LEU A 209 -10.66 3.60 -7.12
C LEU A 209 -10.73 2.22 -6.48
N LEU A 210 -9.64 1.46 -6.60
CA LEU A 210 -9.47 0.17 -5.95
C LEU A 210 -8.45 0.31 -4.82
N ARG A 211 -8.72 -0.32 -3.68
CA ARG A 211 -7.79 -0.31 -2.54
C ARG A 211 -7.63 -1.68 -1.91
N ALA A 212 -6.44 -1.94 -1.40
CA ALA A 212 -6.11 -3.07 -0.55
C ALA A 212 -5.27 -2.56 0.63
N GLU A 213 -5.65 -2.96 1.84
CA GLU A 213 -4.95 -2.68 3.08
C GLU A 213 -4.78 -4.00 3.84
N ALA A 214 -3.53 -4.39 4.11
CA ALA A 214 -3.22 -5.56 4.90
C ALA A 214 -2.61 -5.11 6.23
N SER A 215 -3.27 -5.50 7.32
CA SER A 215 -2.73 -5.39 8.67
C SER A 215 -1.84 -6.60 8.95
N ILE A 216 -0.58 -6.34 9.28
CA ILE A 216 0.43 -7.37 9.50
C ILE A 216 1.07 -7.20 10.88
N SER A 217 1.42 -8.32 11.50
CA SER A 217 2.22 -8.34 12.73
C SER A 217 3.43 -9.26 12.57
N CYS A 218 4.50 -8.96 13.30
CA CYS A 218 5.73 -9.74 13.25
C CYS A 218 6.51 -9.66 14.56
N LEU A 219 7.59 -10.44 14.64
CA LEU A 219 8.52 -10.46 15.78
C LEU A 219 7.83 -10.66 17.14
N LYS A 220 6.71 -11.41 17.17
CA LYS A 220 6.02 -11.73 18.41
C LYS A 220 6.83 -12.77 19.18
N PRO A 221 7.26 -12.51 20.43
CA PRO A 221 8.04 -13.47 21.19
C PRO A 221 7.22 -14.72 21.51
N ILE A 222 7.87 -15.87 21.44
CA ILE A 222 7.38 -17.14 21.98
C ILE A 222 8.08 -17.31 23.32
N VAL A 223 7.30 -17.35 24.40
CA VAL A 223 7.79 -17.56 25.76
C VAL A 223 7.46 -18.98 26.22
N ASN A 224 8.35 -19.58 27.01
CA ASN A 224 8.10 -20.87 27.67
C ASN A 224 7.31 -20.69 28.98
N SER A 225 7.13 -21.76 29.76
CA SER A 225 6.43 -21.73 31.06
C SER A 225 7.15 -20.90 32.13
N ASP A 226 8.43 -20.60 31.93
CA ASP A 226 9.28 -19.86 32.86
C ASP A 226 9.46 -18.38 32.40
N ASP A 227 8.59 -17.91 31.48
CA ASP A 227 8.62 -16.58 30.84
C ASP A 227 9.92 -16.27 30.06
N GLU A 228 10.73 -17.29 29.76
CA GLU A 228 11.92 -17.12 28.93
C GLU A 228 11.57 -17.16 27.45
N MET A 229 12.14 -16.24 26.68
CA MET A 229 11.95 -16.18 25.23
C MET A 229 12.71 -17.34 24.56
N VAL A 230 11.96 -18.23 23.91
CA VAL A 230 12.50 -19.39 23.18
C VAL A 230 12.49 -19.20 21.67
N GLY A 231 11.86 -18.14 21.16
CA GLY A 231 11.86 -17.82 19.73
C GLY A 231 10.93 -16.69 19.35
N LEU A 232 10.73 -16.54 18.04
CA LEU A 232 9.82 -15.58 17.44
C LEU A 232 8.75 -16.33 16.64
N ALA A 233 7.50 -15.95 16.84
CA ALA A 233 6.39 -16.45 16.04
C ALA A 233 6.55 -15.99 14.59
N PRO A 234 6.08 -16.80 13.61
CA PRO A 234 6.05 -16.38 12.23
C PRO A 234 5.21 -15.11 12.07
N PRO A 235 5.48 -14.25 11.06
CA PRO A 235 4.65 -13.09 10.82
C PRO A 235 3.23 -13.51 10.38
N GLU A 236 2.26 -12.69 10.73
CA GLU A 236 0.84 -13.01 10.57
C GLU A 236 0.10 -11.89 9.83
N LEU A 237 -0.90 -12.30 9.04
CA LEU A 237 -1.90 -11.39 8.49
C LEU A 237 -3.01 -11.25 9.52
N VAL A 238 -3.11 -10.07 10.11
CA VAL A 238 -4.08 -9.73 11.16
C VAL A 238 -5.43 -9.38 10.55
N ALA A 239 -5.43 -8.66 9.43
CA ALA A 239 -6.64 -8.32 8.70
C ALA A 239 -6.32 -7.98 7.25
N LEU A 240 -7.32 -8.09 6.39
CA LEU A 240 -7.32 -7.58 5.03
C LEU A 240 -8.56 -6.71 4.85
N ARG A 241 -8.41 -5.55 4.24
CA ARG A 241 -9.52 -4.73 3.76
C ARG A 241 -9.33 -4.39 2.29
N CYS A 242 -10.41 -4.48 1.53
CA CYS A 242 -10.44 -4.27 0.10
C CYS A 242 -11.63 -3.40 -0.25
N ASP A 243 -11.38 -2.34 -1.01
CA ASP A 243 -12.42 -1.40 -1.40
C ASP A 243 -12.53 -1.33 -2.92
N MET A 244 -13.76 -1.27 -3.41
CA MET A 244 -14.12 -0.99 -4.80
C MET A 244 -15.00 0.25 -4.81
N MET A 245 -14.44 1.36 -5.25
CA MET A 245 -15.04 2.69 -5.12
C MET A 245 -15.25 3.31 -6.50
N GLU A 246 -16.36 4.01 -6.64
CA GLU A 246 -16.74 4.83 -7.78
C GLU A 246 -16.73 6.30 -7.37
N MET A 247 -16.37 7.17 -8.31
CA MET A 247 -16.42 8.62 -8.11
C MET A 247 -17.88 9.08 -7.96
N ARG A 248 -18.18 9.74 -6.83
CA ARG A 248 -19.49 10.34 -6.54
C ARG A 248 -19.55 11.82 -6.88
N GLY A 249 -18.41 12.48 -7.01
CA GLY A 249 -18.32 13.89 -7.35
C GLY A 249 -17.00 14.52 -6.96
N GLU A 250 -16.91 15.82 -7.15
CA GLU A 250 -15.79 16.64 -6.67
C GLU A 250 -15.88 16.87 -5.17
N VAL A 251 -14.75 17.02 -4.49
CA VAL A 251 -14.72 17.62 -3.15
C VAL A 251 -14.97 19.11 -3.34
N ASP A 252 -16.01 19.65 -2.71
CA ASP A 252 -16.41 21.05 -2.90
C ASP A 252 -15.22 21.98 -2.59
N GLU A 253 -14.84 22.83 -3.55
CA GLU A 253 -13.63 23.67 -3.52
C GLU A 253 -13.55 24.61 -2.30
N ALA A 254 -14.65 24.82 -1.59
CA ALA A 254 -14.74 25.74 -0.46
C ALA A 254 -13.99 25.27 0.81
N SER A 255 -13.78 23.96 1.02
CA SER A 255 -13.40 23.45 2.35
C SER A 255 -11.94 23.04 2.54
N THR A 256 -11.08 22.99 1.52
CA THR A 256 -9.80 22.25 1.67
C THR A 256 -8.51 23.02 1.45
N MET A 257 -8.48 24.07 0.63
CA MET A 257 -7.26 24.87 0.45
C MET A 257 -7.35 26.21 1.17
N TYR A 258 -8.46 26.94 1.02
CA TYR A 258 -8.66 28.23 1.67
C TYR A 258 -8.75 28.07 3.20
N GLU A 259 -9.48 27.09 3.71
CA GLU A 259 -9.56 26.81 5.15
C GLU A 259 -8.25 26.26 5.73
N ARG A 260 -7.48 25.47 4.96
CA ARG A 260 -6.14 25.02 5.40
C ARG A 260 -5.13 26.16 5.45
N ILE A 261 -5.12 27.03 4.44
CA ILE A 261 -4.27 28.23 4.42
C ILE A 261 -4.69 29.17 5.55
N LYS A 262 -6.00 29.33 5.78
CA LYS A 262 -6.53 30.16 6.87
C LYS A 262 -6.15 29.61 8.26
N ARG A 263 -6.23 28.30 8.47
CA ARG A 263 -5.78 27.67 9.73
C ARG A 263 -4.28 27.81 9.95
N LEU A 264 -3.47 27.73 8.89
CA LEU A 264 -2.03 27.96 8.95
C LEU A 264 -1.69 29.43 9.21
N SER A 265 -2.44 30.39 8.66
CA SER A 265 -2.25 31.82 8.96
C SER A 265 -2.75 32.21 10.35
N GLU A 266 -3.77 31.53 10.86
CA GLU A 266 -4.29 31.75 12.22
C GLU A 266 -3.38 31.14 13.32
N THR A 267 -2.38 30.32 12.96
CA THR A 267 -1.40 29.77 13.92
C THR A 267 -0.11 30.59 14.05
N ASP A 268 0.14 31.56 13.16
CA ASP A 268 1.35 32.39 13.16
C ASP A 268 1.16 33.74 13.89
N GLU A 269 -0.04 34.08 14.38
CA GLU A 269 -0.32 35.38 15.01
C GLU A 269 -0.11 35.44 16.54
N ASP A 270 0.23 34.33 17.22
CA ASP A 270 0.29 34.27 18.70
C ASP A 270 1.70 34.22 19.33
N GLU A 271 2.78 34.46 18.58
CA GLU A 271 4.13 34.64 19.15
C GLU A 271 4.79 35.96 18.74
N THR A 272 4.26 37.08 19.24
CA THR A 272 5.08 38.29 19.45
C THR A 272 4.88 38.85 20.85
N VAL A 273 5.41 38.15 21.86
CA VAL A 273 5.72 38.77 23.15
C VAL A 273 6.94 39.66 22.95
N LEU A 274 6.71 40.96 22.74
CA LEU A 274 7.77 41.96 22.78
C LEU A 274 8.35 42.03 24.21
N PRO A 275 9.68 42.07 24.39
CA PRO A 275 10.26 42.23 25.72
C PRO A 275 10.06 43.68 26.19
N GLU A 276 9.48 43.83 27.38
CA GLU A 276 9.42 45.13 28.08
C GLU A 276 10.83 45.58 28.50
N LYS A 277 11.05 46.89 28.44
CA LYS A 277 12.29 47.58 28.84
C LYS A 277 12.41 47.71 30.35
#